data_AF-A0A7Y1TGH2-F1
#
_entry.id   AF-A0A7Y1TGH2-F1
#
_cell.length_a   1.000
_cell.length_b   1.000
_cell.length_c   1.000
_cell.angle_alpha   90.00
_cell.angle_beta   90.00
_cell.angle_gamma   90.00
#
_symmetry.space_group_name_H-M   'P 1'
#
loop_
_entity.id
_entity.type
_entity.pdbx_description
1 polymer ?
#
loop_
_entity_poly.entity_id
_entity_poly.type
_entity_poly.pdbx_seq_one_letter_code
_entity_poly.pdbx_strand_id
1 'polypeptide(L)' 'QDHVEIKGTTPYIGWPKNPPHGKGPIKLQDHGDNSRVSYRNIWVRELEK' A
#
# COMPACT_ATOMS: atom_id res chain seq x y z
N GLN A 1 8.26 9.54 -10.56
CA GLN A 1 7.50 9.67 -9.29
C GLN A 1 7.54 11.13 -8.96
N ASP A 2 6.39 11.76 -9.09
CA ASP A 2 6.24 13.20 -8.91
C ASP A 2 6.16 13.50 -7.42
N HIS A 3 6.71 14.63 -6.99
CA HIS A 3 6.90 15.00 -5.58
C HIS A 3 5.58 15.45 -4.93
N VAL A 4 4.58 14.55 -4.88
CA VAL A 4 3.23 14.84 -4.39
C VAL A 4 2.98 14.25 -3.01
N GLU A 5 2.28 15.00 -2.17
CA GLU A 5 1.90 14.57 -0.83
C GLU A 5 0.77 13.53 -0.85
N ILE A 6 0.90 12.47 -0.06
CA ILE A 6 -0.14 11.45 0.12
C ILE A 6 -1.15 11.92 1.17
N LYS A 7 -2.40 12.16 0.73
CA LYS A 7 -3.46 12.76 1.57
C LYS A 7 -4.32 11.74 2.35
N GLY A 8 -4.11 10.45 2.14
CA GLY A 8 -4.91 9.39 2.76
C GLY A 8 -4.90 8.11 1.93
N THR A 9 -5.99 7.35 1.98
CA THR A 9 -6.18 6.11 1.21
C THR A 9 -6.09 6.34 -0.30
N THR A 10 -5.84 5.25 -1.04
CA THR A 10 -5.73 5.21 -2.50
C THR A 10 -6.94 4.50 -3.13
N PRO A 11 -8.15 5.09 -3.14
CA PRO A 11 -9.32 4.46 -3.74
C PRO A 11 -9.26 4.48 -5.27
N TYR A 12 -9.88 3.49 -5.93
CA TYR A 12 -10.04 3.48 -7.39
C TYR A 12 -10.93 4.65 -7.88
N ILE A 13 -11.96 4.99 -7.10
CA ILE A 13 -12.91 6.07 -7.40
C ILE A 13 -13.10 6.94 -6.16
N GLY A 14 -13.05 8.26 -6.35
CA GLY A 14 -13.32 9.26 -5.32
C GLY A 14 -12.09 9.82 -4.62
N TRP A 15 -12.31 10.71 -3.65
CA TRP A 15 -11.24 11.39 -2.92
C TRP A 15 -10.59 10.49 -1.85
N PRO A 16 -9.29 10.69 -1.55
CA PRO A 16 -8.62 10.03 -0.43
C PRO A 16 -9.37 10.22 0.89
N LYS A 17 -9.34 9.20 1.74
CA LYS A 17 -9.90 9.25 3.10
C LYS A 17 -8.78 9.04 4.11
N ASN A 18 -8.81 9.73 5.24
CA ASN A 18 -7.79 9.58 6.29
C ASN A 18 -8.41 9.14 7.63
N PRO A 19 -8.98 7.92 7.72
CA PRO A 19 -9.46 7.39 8.99
C PRO A 19 -8.25 7.08 9.90
N PRO A 20 -8.32 7.38 11.21
CA PRO A 20 -7.28 7.01 12.15
C PRO A 20 -7.01 5.49 12.13
N HIS A 21 -5.73 5.09 12.15
CA HIS A 21 -5.32 3.70 12.24
C HIS A 21 -4.06 3.52 13.10
N GLY A 22 -3.88 2.32 13.65
CA GLY A 22 -2.65 1.92 14.34
C GLY A 22 -1.60 1.36 13.37
N LYS A 23 -0.70 0.51 13.89
CA LYS A 23 0.19 -0.29 13.03
C LYS A 23 -0.66 -1.19 12.12
N GLY A 24 -0.29 -1.27 10.84
CA GLY A 24 -0.96 -2.10 9.84
C GLY A 24 0.03 -3.05 9.13
N PRO A 25 -0.48 -4.09 8.46
CA PRO A 25 0.36 -5.00 7.68
C PRO A 25 0.80 -4.36 6.36
N ILE A 26 1.81 -4.97 5.71
CA ILE A 26 2.08 -4.74 4.29
C ILE A 26 1.14 -5.63 3.48
N LYS A 27 0.46 -5.02 2.50
CA LYS A 27 -0.44 -5.73 1.59
C LYS A 27 0.17 -5.74 0.19
N LEU A 28 0.21 -6.93 -0.42
CA LEU A 28 0.60 -7.11 -1.81
C LEU A 28 -0.69 -7.30 -2.62
N GLN A 29 -0.89 -6.49 -3.65
CA GLN A 29 -2.08 -6.55 -4.49
C GLN A 29 -1.84 -7.46 -5.69
N ASP A 30 -2.77 -8.38 -5.94
CA ASP A 30 -3.05 -8.93 -7.26
C ASP A 30 -4.28 -8.20 -7.80
N HIS A 31 -4.19 -7.70 -9.03
CA HIS A 31 -5.24 -6.91 -9.66
C HIS A 31 -6.35 -7.79 -10.29
N GLY A 32 -6.16 -9.12 -10.32
CA GLY A 32 -7.20 -10.06 -10.77
C GLY A 32 -7.44 -10.05 -12.28
N ASP A 33 -6.52 -9.47 -13.05
CA ASP A 33 -6.58 -9.34 -14.51
C ASP A 33 -5.74 -10.40 -15.25
N ASN A 34 -5.63 -11.60 -14.65
CA ASN A 34 -4.77 -12.70 -15.11
C ASN A 34 -3.28 -12.35 -15.19
N SER A 35 -2.83 -11.41 -14.35
CA SER A 35 -1.44 -10.96 -14.28
C SER A 35 -0.46 -12.01 -13.76
N ARG A 36 -0.93 -13.13 -13.20
CA ARG A 36 -0.12 -14.29 -12.77
C ARG A 36 1.04 -13.87 -11.84
N VAL A 37 0.73 -12.95 -10.92
CA VAL A 37 1.73 -12.30 -10.09
C VAL A 37 2.45 -13.34 -9.21
N SER A 38 3.78 -13.26 -9.16
CA SER A 38 4.63 -14.13 -8.35
C SER A 38 5.60 -13.29 -7.54
N TYR A 39 5.79 -13.64 -6.26
CA TYR A 39 6.66 -12.92 -5.33
C TYR A 39 7.76 -13.84 -4.81
N ARG A 40 8.94 -13.28 -4.53
CA ARG A 40 10.03 -13.98 -3.83
C ARG A 40 10.93 -12.97 -3.13
N ASN A 41 11.58 -13.42 -2.05
CA ASN A 41 12.62 -12.66 -1.35
C ASN A 41 12.18 -11.26 -0.87
N ILE A 42 11.05 -11.19 -0.15
CA ILE A 42 10.56 -9.96 0.49
C ILE A 42 10.90 -10.01 1.97
N TRP A 43 11.60 -9.00 2.47
CA TRP A 43 12.05 -8.89 3.86
C TRP A 43 11.70 -7.52 4.42
N VAL A 44 11.41 -7.49 5.72
CA VAL A 44 11.16 -6.26 6.47
C VAL A 44 11.86 -6.33 7.81
N ARG A 45 12.25 -5.16 8.32
CA ARG A 45 12.75 -5.00 9.68
C ARG A 45 12.01 -3.85 10.33
N GLU A 46 11.79 -3.95 11.64
CA GLU A 46 11.29 -2.82 12.41
C GLU A 46 12.39 -1.75 12.50
N LEU A 47 11.95 -0.49 12.55
CA LEU A 47 12.81 0.65 12.82
C LEU A 47 12.63 1.08 14.27
N GLU A 48 13.70 1.57 14.87
CA GLU A 48 13.62 2.23 16.17
C GLU A 48 12.73 3.48 16.05
N LYS A 49 12.10 3.85 17.17
CA LYS A 49 11.20 5.00 17.23
C LYS A 49 11.92 6.30 17.46
#